data_AF-A0A518G1T3-F1
#
_entry.id   AF-A0A518G1T3-F1
#
_cell.length_a   1.000
_cell.length_b   1.000
_cell.length_c   1.000
_cell.angle_alpha   90.00
_cell.angle_beta   90.00
_cell.angle_gamma   90.00
#
_symmetry.space_group_name_H-M   'P 1'
#
loop_
_entity.id
_entity.type
_entity.pdbx_description
1 polymer ?
#
loop_
_entity_poly.entity_id
_entity_poly.type
_entity_poly.pdbx_seq_one_letter_code
_entity_poly.pdbx_strand_id
1 'polypeptide(L)'
;MSNCLMEEIASDVVLEEAYAWLCRRRKNYSHNDEVWEVRFRWVEIKSRLQCELIAGQYRFSPLRRIHRTNDDLEIWSAVDSLVLKAIAIVLTRQLAPSLSSRCFHLAGNGGAKAAIREIVASLPKNQFIFRTDVKSYYANIKHDILYAQLAEHLDDARLLDLLWLYMRRSVYDDGLYEDIDKGISLGCPLSPLMGALFLDVLDKRMEAMAVFYVRFMDDWVVLAPSRWKLRKAIALVNRTLAELDVEQHPDKHSLVKQNASSRFWVTNECGGANRCRPANN
;
A
#
# COMPACT_ATOMS: atom_id res chain seq x y z
N MET A 1 -20.09 -19.90 -4.29
CA MET A 1 -19.92 -20.01 -2.84
C MET A 1 -19.53 -18.61 -2.40
N SER A 2 -20.39 -17.89 -1.67
CA SER A 2 -20.00 -16.59 -1.12
C SER A 2 -18.76 -16.81 -0.27
N ASN A 3 -17.63 -16.19 -0.63
CA ASN A 3 -16.45 -16.25 0.20
C ASN A 3 -16.77 -15.51 1.50
N CYS A 4 -16.85 -16.26 2.60
CA CYS A 4 -17.06 -15.77 3.95
C CYS A 4 -15.78 -15.08 4.47
N LEU A 5 -15.38 -13.98 3.81
CA LEU A 5 -14.12 -13.29 4.10
C LEU A 5 -14.11 -12.71 5.50
N MET A 6 -15.25 -12.16 5.97
CA MET A 6 -15.33 -11.63 7.33
C MET A 6 -15.15 -12.73 8.39
N GLU A 7 -15.69 -13.93 8.15
CA GLU A 7 -15.50 -15.10 9.01
C GLU A 7 -14.03 -15.55 9.05
N GLU A 8 -13.31 -15.49 7.92
CA GLU A 8 -11.86 -15.75 7.91
C GLU A 8 -11.10 -14.69 8.69
N ILE A 9 -11.44 -13.40 8.52
CA ILE A 9 -10.81 -12.28 9.24
C ILE A 9 -11.03 -12.43 10.75
N ALA A 10 -12.23 -12.83 11.17
CA ALA A 10 -12.59 -13.07 12.57
C ALA A 10 -12.10 -14.43 13.11
N SER A 11 -11.47 -15.28 12.29
CA SER A 11 -10.99 -16.57 12.76
C SER A 11 -9.91 -16.41 13.83
N ASP A 12 -9.85 -17.37 14.77
CA ASP A 12 -8.80 -17.39 15.79
C ASP A 12 -7.41 -17.34 15.18
N VAL A 13 -7.18 -18.08 14.09
CA VAL A 13 -5.89 -18.13 13.42
C VAL A 13 -5.45 -16.74 12.95
N VAL A 14 -6.33 -15.99 12.29
CA VAL A 14 -6.00 -14.67 11.75
C VAL A 14 -5.87 -13.63 12.86
N LEU A 15 -6.78 -13.62 13.85
CA LEU A 15 -6.74 -12.66 14.94
C LEU A 15 -5.51 -12.87 15.84
N GLU A 16 -5.11 -14.12 16.14
CA GLU A 16 -3.89 -14.40 16.90
C GLU A 16 -2.63 -14.01 16.11
N GLU A 17 -2.61 -14.22 14.79
CA GLU A 17 -1.51 -13.75 13.94
C GLU A 17 -1.40 -12.22 13.93
N ALA A 18 -2.54 -11.53 13.79
CA ALA A 18 -2.61 -10.07 13.84
C ALA A 18 -2.20 -9.52 15.22
N TYR A 19 -2.60 -10.19 16.30
CA TYR A 19 -2.21 -9.85 17.67
C TYR A 19 -0.71 -10.03 17.89
N ALA A 20 -0.12 -11.15 17.45
CA ALA A 20 1.32 -11.37 17.53
C ALA A 20 2.10 -10.32 16.74
N TRP A 21 1.58 -9.91 15.58
CA TRP A 21 2.13 -8.78 14.82
C TRP A 21 2.06 -7.47 15.60
N LEU A 22 0.91 -7.12 16.19
CA LEU A 22 0.72 -5.90 16.98
C LEU A 22 1.71 -5.86 18.15
N CYS A 23 1.83 -6.95 18.90
CA CYS A 23 2.73 -7.07 20.04
C CYS A 23 4.20 -6.83 19.66
N ARG A 24 4.63 -7.34 18.51
CA ARG A 24 5.98 -7.09 17.98
C ARG A 24 6.14 -5.64 17.51
N ARG A 25 5.15 -5.12 16.78
CA ARG A 25 5.19 -3.79 16.15
C ARG A 25 5.19 -2.65 17.15
N ARG A 26 4.47 -2.81 18.28
CA ARG A 26 4.36 -1.82 19.36
C ARG A 26 5.08 -2.27 20.64
N LYS A 27 6.17 -3.04 20.52
CA LYS A 27 6.92 -3.54 21.69
C LYS A 27 7.54 -2.42 22.53
N ASN A 28 8.00 -1.36 21.86
CA ASN A 28 8.74 -0.26 22.48
C ASN A 28 7.87 1.00 22.68
N TYR A 29 6.54 0.86 22.62
CA TYR A 29 5.64 1.99 22.86
C TYR A 29 5.63 2.35 24.35
N SER A 30 5.29 3.60 24.65
CA SER A 30 5.22 4.11 26.03
C SER A 30 4.34 3.21 26.90
N HIS A 31 4.64 3.11 28.19
CA HIS A 31 3.81 2.38 29.17
C HIS A 31 2.36 2.91 29.26
N ASN A 32 2.11 4.14 28.81
CA ASN A 32 0.78 4.74 28.74
C ASN A 32 0.04 4.46 27.42
N ASP A 33 0.60 3.64 26.52
CA ASP A 33 -0.07 3.27 25.28
C ASP A 33 -1.15 2.20 25.52
N GLU A 34 -2.26 2.34 24.82
CA GLU A 34 -3.39 1.42 24.80
C GLU A 34 -3.02 -0.03 24.44
N VAL A 35 -1.88 -0.27 23.75
CA VAL A 35 -1.46 -1.64 23.41
C VAL A 35 -1.29 -2.53 24.64
N TRP A 36 -0.94 -1.96 25.79
CA TRP A 36 -0.76 -2.73 27.03
C TRP A 36 -2.08 -3.24 27.58
N GLU A 37 -3.16 -2.47 27.46
CA GLU A 37 -4.51 -2.96 27.79
C GLU A 37 -4.92 -4.08 26.84
N VAL A 38 -4.67 -3.93 25.54
CA VAL A 38 -4.96 -4.98 24.55
C VAL A 38 -4.25 -6.29 24.91
N ARG A 39 -3.00 -6.23 25.37
CA ARG A 39 -2.27 -7.42 25.81
C ARG A 39 -2.83 -8.04 27.08
N PHE A 40 -3.20 -7.20 28.05
CA PHE A 40 -3.72 -7.67 29.33
C PHE A 40 -5.09 -8.32 29.19
N ARG A 41 -5.94 -7.78 28.30
CA ARG A 41 -7.34 -8.20 28.12
C ARG A 41 -7.59 -8.92 26.79
N TRP A 42 -6.55 -9.50 26.19
CA TRP A 42 -6.63 -10.02 24.82
C TRP A 42 -7.77 -11.03 24.63
N VAL A 43 -7.99 -11.94 25.58
CA VAL A 43 -9.04 -12.96 25.51
C VAL A 43 -10.44 -12.33 25.40
N GLU A 44 -10.72 -11.31 26.21
CA GLU A 44 -12.00 -10.59 26.20
C GLU A 44 -12.15 -9.79 24.90
N ILE A 45 -11.10 -9.06 24.51
CA ILE A 45 -11.10 -8.22 23.31
C ILE A 45 -11.28 -9.07 22.06
N LYS A 46 -10.56 -10.19 21.93
CA LYS A 46 -10.69 -11.13 20.81
C LYS A 46 -12.12 -11.63 20.67
N SER A 47 -12.71 -12.12 21.77
CA SER A 47 -14.08 -12.65 21.76
C SER A 47 -15.09 -11.58 21.30
N ARG A 48 -14.93 -10.34 21.78
CA ARG A 48 -15.76 -9.21 21.34
C ARG A 48 -15.56 -8.90 19.85
N LEU A 49 -14.31 -8.79 19.40
CA LEU A 49 -13.98 -8.50 18.00
C LEU A 49 -14.56 -9.54 17.06
N GLN A 50 -14.53 -10.83 17.42
CA GLN A 50 -15.12 -11.91 16.62
C GLN A 50 -16.61 -11.68 16.40
N CYS A 51 -17.36 -11.40 17.49
CA CYS A 51 -18.79 -11.10 17.41
C CYS A 51 -19.07 -9.84 16.56
N GLU A 52 -18.35 -8.74 16.81
CA GLU A 52 -18.56 -7.46 16.13
C GLU A 52 -18.23 -7.50 14.64
N LEU A 53 -17.15 -8.19 14.26
CA LEU A 53 -16.74 -8.36 12.87
C LEU A 53 -17.75 -9.23 12.10
N ILE A 54 -18.09 -10.42 12.63
CA ILE A 54 -19.05 -11.33 11.99
C ILE A 54 -20.42 -10.66 11.83
N ALA A 55 -20.86 -9.90 12.84
CA ALA A 55 -22.12 -9.15 12.78
C ALA A 55 -22.08 -7.90 11.86
N GLY A 56 -20.91 -7.51 11.34
CA GLY A 56 -20.76 -6.28 10.56
C GLY A 56 -20.94 -4.99 11.37
N GLN A 57 -20.80 -5.08 12.70
CA GLN A 57 -21.05 -3.98 13.65
C GLN A 57 -19.78 -3.25 14.06
N TYR A 58 -18.60 -3.81 13.78
CA TYR A 58 -17.34 -3.14 14.07
C TYR A 58 -17.22 -1.81 13.32
N ARG A 59 -16.77 -0.76 14.02
CA ARG A 59 -16.50 0.56 13.45
C ARG A 59 -15.15 1.03 13.96
N PHE A 60 -14.33 1.59 13.06
CA PHE A 60 -13.04 2.13 13.46
C PHE A 60 -13.19 3.36 14.34
N SER A 61 -12.26 3.54 15.28
CA SER A 61 -12.16 4.79 16.04
C SER A 61 -11.48 5.87 15.19
N PRO A 62 -11.74 7.16 15.47
CA PRO A 62 -10.99 8.26 14.86
C PRO A 62 -9.48 8.09 15.10
N LEU A 63 -8.66 8.35 14.08
CA LEU A 63 -7.21 8.28 14.21
C LEU A 63 -6.73 9.42 15.10
N ARG A 64 -5.65 9.20 15.85
CA ARG A 64 -5.00 10.27 16.60
C ARG A 64 -3.92 10.93 15.75
N ARG A 65 -3.94 12.25 15.64
CA ARG A 65 -2.80 13.01 15.09
C ARG A 65 -1.71 13.18 16.15
N ILE A 66 -0.46 12.95 15.74
CA ILE A 66 0.73 13.20 16.55
C ILE A 66 1.62 14.17 15.78
N HIS A 67 1.76 15.38 16.30
CA HIS A 67 2.66 16.38 15.75
C HIS A 67 4.12 16.03 16.05
N ARG A 68 4.94 15.92 15.01
CA ARG A 68 6.41 15.84 15.12
C ARG A 68 7.02 17.09 14.50
N THR A 69 8.32 17.27 14.73
CA THR A 69 9.05 18.48 14.31
C THR A 69 8.95 18.77 12.80
N ASN A 70 8.80 17.73 11.96
CA ASN A 70 8.83 17.87 10.50
C ASN A 70 7.57 17.35 9.79
N ASP A 71 6.71 16.60 10.49
CA ASP A 71 5.54 15.96 9.92
C ASP A 71 4.50 15.61 10.99
N ASP A 72 3.25 15.51 10.55
CA ASP A 72 2.17 14.97 11.36
C ASP A 72 1.99 13.48 11.06
N LEU A 73 1.84 12.68 12.11
CA LEU A 73 1.59 11.26 11.98
C LEU A 73 0.19 10.92 12.49
N GLU A 74 -0.61 10.33 11.63
CA GLU A 74 -1.91 9.77 11.99
C GLU A 74 -1.74 8.32 12.46
N ILE A 75 -2.21 8.00 13.66
CA ILE A 75 -2.06 6.67 14.26
C ILE A 75 -3.44 6.09 14.57
N TRP A 76 -3.70 4.89 14.05
CA TRP A 76 -4.85 4.06 14.40
C TRP A 76 -4.74 3.56 15.83
N SER A 77 -5.88 3.29 16.48
CA SER A 77 -5.83 2.62 17.78
C SER A 77 -5.16 1.24 17.69
N ALA A 78 -4.75 0.65 18.80
CA ALA A 78 -4.10 -0.66 18.86
C ALA A 78 -5.06 -1.75 18.36
N VAL A 79 -6.34 -1.64 18.75
CA VAL A 79 -7.41 -2.53 18.31
C VAL A 79 -7.68 -2.35 16.82
N ASP A 80 -7.82 -1.10 16.33
CA ASP A 80 -8.04 -0.82 14.92
C ASP A 80 -6.85 -1.28 14.05
N SER A 81 -5.62 -1.05 14.51
CA SER A 81 -4.41 -1.52 13.84
C SER A 81 -4.36 -3.04 13.73
N LEU A 82 -4.85 -3.76 14.76
CA LEU A 82 -4.96 -5.21 14.75
C LEU A 82 -6.01 -5.68 13.74
N VAL A 83 -7.20 -5.07 13.73
CA VAL A 83 -8.25 -5.39 12.76
C VAL A 83 -7.77 -5.10 11.33
N LEU A 84 -7.14 -3.96 11.08
CA LEU A 84 -6.54 -3.63 9.77
C LEU A 84 -5.45 -4.63 9.37
N LYS A 85 -4.69 -5.15 10.33
CA LYS A 85 -3.72 -6.22 10.07
C LYS A 85 -4.41 -7.54 9.72
N ALA A 86 -5.46 -7.92 10.43
CA ALA A 86 -6.26 -9.11 10.15
C ALA A 86 -6.85 -9.06 8.74
N ILE A 87 -7.46 -7.92 8.38
CA ILE A 87 -7.95 -7.63 7.02
C ILE A 87 -6.81 -7.76 6.01
N ALA A 88 -5.65 -7.15 6.28
CA ALA A 88 -4.51 -7.20 5.37
C ALA A 88 -4.01 -8.64 5.13
N ILE A 89 -4.01 -9.51 6.15
CA ILE A 89 -3.60 -10.92 6.01
C ILE A 89 -4.52 -11.64 5.00
N VAL A 90 -5.83 -11.54 5.21
CA VAL A 90 -6.83 -12.22 4.37
C VAL A 90 -6.87 -11.62 2.96
N LEU A 91 -6.93 -10.30 2.84
CA LEU A 91 -6.96 -9.63 1.54
C LEU A 91 -5.67 -9.84 0.74
N THR A 92 -4.51 -9.98 1.37
CA THR A 92 -3.28 -10.32 0.64
C THR A 92 -3.41 -11.69 -0.02
N ARG A 93 -3.99 -12.69 0.67
CA ARG A 93 -4.20 -14.03 0.09
C ARG A 93 -5.19 -13.97 -1.08
N GLN A 94 -6.25 -13.17 -0.95
CA GLN A 94 -7.29 -13.04 -1.97
C GLN A 94 -6.83 -12.25 -3.20
N LEU A 95 -6.11 -11.14 -3.01
CA LEU A 95 -5.78 -10.19 -4.07
C LEU A 95 -4.41 -10.46 -4.71
N ALA A 96 -3.40 -10.92 -3.97
CA ALA A 96 -2.05 -11.08 -4.51
C ALA A 96 -1.98 -11.96 -5.79
N PRO A 97 -2.78 -13.04 -5.95
CA PRO A 97 -2.78 -13.82 -7.18
C PRO A 97 -3.26 -13.07 -8.43
N SER A 98 -4.11 -12.05 -8.27
CA SER A 98 -4.66 -11.26 -9.39
C SER A 98 -3.90 -9.97 -9.68
N LEU A 99 -3.03 -9.56 -8.75
CA LEU A 99 -2.18 -8.37 -8.88
C LEU A 99 -0.95 -8.67 -9.74
N SER A 100 -0.44 -7.64 -10.41
CA SER A 100 0.76 -7.77 -11.24
C SER A 100 1.98 -8.27 -10.47
N SER A 101 2.66 -9.25 -11.08
CA SER A 101 3.98 -9.73 -10.63
C SER A 101 5.09 -8.67 -10.75
N ARG A 102 4.84 -7.57 -11.48
CA ARG A 102 5.76 -6.44 -11.65
C ARG A 102 5.70 -5.42 -10.52
N CYS A 103 4.84 -5.64 -9.54
CA CYS A 103 4.75 -4.86 -8.31
C CYS A 103 5.58 -5.50 -7.19
N PHE A 104 6.84 -5.07 -7.02
CA PHE A 104 7.82 -5.76 -6.17
C PHE A 104 7.73 -5.47 -4.67
N HIS A 105 6.92 -4.50 -4.23
CA HIS A 105 6.74 -4.23 -2.79
C HIS A 105 5.75 -5.19 -2.13
N LEU A 106 5.00 -5.96 -2.90
CA LEU A 106 4.15 -7.01 -2.38
C LEU A 106 4.98 -8.20 -1.89
N ALA A 107 4.54 -8.80 -0.79
CA ALA A 107 5.14 -10.01 -0.27
C ALA A 107 5.07 -11.13 -1.33
N GLY A 108 6.16 -11.87 -1.51
CA GLY A 108 6.27 -12.92 -2.54
C GLY A 108 7.00 -12.49 -3.81
N ASN A 109 7.04 -11.19 -4.14
CA ASN A 109 7.66 -10.70 -5.38
C ASN A 109 9.16 -10.38 -5.25
N GLY A 110 9.82 -10.83 -4.17
CA GLY A 110 11.27 -10.72 -3.98
C GLY A 110 11.80 -9.35 -3.54
N GLY A 111 10.93 -8.34 -3.42
CA GLY A 111 11.28 -7.04 -2.84
C GLY A 111 12.20 -6.17 -3.72
N ALA A 112 12.69 -5.07 -3.13
CA ALA A 112 13.55 -4.10 -3.83
C ALA A 112 14.81 -4.73 -4.43
N LYS A 113 15.41 -5.73 -3.76
CA LYS A 113 16.59 -6.44 -4.27
C LYS A 113 16.28 -7.22 -5.54
N ALA A 114 15.12 -7.86 -5.63
CA ALA A 114 14.71 -8.56 -6.85
C ALA A 114 14.44 -7.57 -7.99
N ALA A 115 13.73 -6.47 -7.70
CA ALA A 115 13.49 -5.40 -8.68
C ALA A 115 14.81 -4.88 -9.28
N ILE A 116 15.80 -4.54 -8.45
CA ILE A 116 17.11 -4.05 -8.90
C ILE A 116 17.82 -5.08 -9.77
N ARG A 117 17.81 -6.37 -9.39
CA ARG A 117 18.44 -7.44 -10.18
C ARG A 117 17.81 -7.54 -11.58
N GLU A 118 16.49 -7.48 -11.68
CA GLU A 118 15.79 -7.53 -12.97
C GLU A 118 16.05 -6.30 -13.83
N ILE A 119 16.11 -5.12 -13.22
CA ILE A 119 16.52 -3.89 -13.90
C ILE A 119 17.91 -4.07 -14.49
N VAL A 120 18.90 -4.45 -13.67
CA VAL A 120 20.29 -4.61 -14.09
C VAL A 120 20.43 -5.64 -15.22
N ALA A 121 19.74 -6.77 -15.13
CA ALA A 121 19.73 -7.80 -16.17
C ALA A 121 19.12 -7.31 -17.50
N SER A 122 18.19 -6.35 -17.44
CA SER A 122 17.48 -5.81 -18.60
C SER A 122 18.18 -4.61 -19.24
N LEU A 123 19.12 -3.95 -18.55
CA LEU A 123 19.85 -2.78 -19.06
C LEU A 123 20.61 -3.03 -20.38
N PRO A 124 21.28 -4.17 -20.63
CA PRO A 124 22.02 -4.37 -21.89
C PRO A 124 21.14 -4.36 -23.14
N LYS A 125 19.87 -4.76 -23.01
CA LYS A 125 18.91 -4.85 -24.12
C LYS A 125 18.14 -3.55 -24.35
N ASN A 126 18.29 -2.55 -23.46
CA ASN A 126 17.49 -1.33 -23.46
C ASN A 126 18.36 -0.09 -23.38
N GLN A 127 18.19 0.82 -24.35
CA GLN A 127 19.02 2.02 -24.48
C GLN A 127 18.42 3.25 -23.78
N PHE A 128 17.14 3.20 -23.42
CA PHE A 128 16.42 4.34 -22.86
C PHE A 128 15.76 3.96 -21.55
N ILE A 129 15.83 4.86 -20.58
CA ILE A 129 15.32 4.69 -19.22
C ILE A 129 14.34 5.82 -18.94
N PHE A 130 13.20 5.47 -18.37
CA PHE A 130 12.24 6.40 -17.79
C PHE A 130 11.96 5.97 -16.36
N ARG A 131 12.24 6.85 -15.41
CA ARG A 131 11.83 6.72 -14.02
C ARG A 131 10.88 7.85 -13.69
N THR A 132 9.84 7.53 -12.92
CA THR A 132 8.96 8.53 -12.33
C THR A 132 8.39 7.97 -11.03
N ASP A 133 7.97 8.88 -10.16
CA ASP A 133 7.17 8.63 -8.96
C ASP A 133 5.86 9.43 -9.01
N VAL A 134 4.90 9.04 -8.17
CA VAL A 134 3.64 9.80 -7.96
C VAL A 134 3.80 10.68 -6.74
N LYS A 135 3.55 11.99 -6.89
CA LYS A 135 3.64 12.92 -5.77
C LYS A 135 2.56 12.62 -4.74
N SER A 136 2.97 12.46 -3.48
CA SER A 136 2.06 12.24 -2.35
C SER A 136 1.04 11.14 -2.64
N TYR A 137 1.50 10.04 -3.24
CA TYR A 137 0.67 8.96 -3.77
C TYR A 137 -0.50 8.57 -2.86
N TYR A 138 -0.18 8.19 -1.62
CA TYR A 138 -1.19 7.77 -0.65
C TYR A 138 -2.18 8.88 -0.28
N ALA A 139 -1.77 10.15 -0.25
CA ALA A 139 -2.65 11.28 0.04
C ALA A 139 -3.61 11.59 -1.12
N ASN A 140 -3.29 11.13 -2.34
CA ASN A 140 -4.03 11.43 -3.55
C ASN A 140 -4.95 10.29 -4.02
N ILE A 141 -4.95 9.14 -3.36
CA ILE A 141 -5.85 8.02 -3.70
C ILE A 141 -7.31 8.45 -3.55
N LYS A 142 -8.09 8.29 -4.62
CA LYS A 142 -9.54 8.52 -4.63
C LYS A 142 -10.26 7.32 -4.05
N HIS A 143 -11.11 7.55 -3.06
CA HIS A 143 -11.83 6.49 -2.37
C HIS A 143 -12.80 5.77 -3.30
N ASP A 144 -13.53 6.48 -4.16
CA ASP A 144 -14.50 5.86 -5.08
C ASP A 144 -13.84 4.88 -6.05
N ILE A 145 -12.68 5.26 -6.61
CA ILE A 145 -11.92 4.42 -7.55
C ILE A 145 -11.38 3.18 -6.83
N LEU A 146 -10.76 3.36 -5.66
CA LEU A 146 -10.24 2.24 -4.87
C LEU A 146 -11.38 1.32 -4.42
N TYR A 147 -12.52 1.87 -4.00
CA TYR A 147 -13.70 1.10 -3.62
C TYR A 147 -14.24 0.28 -4.80
N ALA A 148 -14.36 0.87 -5.99
CA ALA A 148 -14.80 0.16 -7.19
C ALA A 148 -13.88 -1.01 -7.52
N GLN A 149 -12.56 -0.82 -7.45
CA GLN A 149 -11.59 -1.89 -7.66
C GLN A 149 -11.68 -2.99 -6.60
N LEU A 150 -11.93 -2.63 -5.32
CA LEU A 150 -12.15 -3.62 -4.26
C LEU A 150 -13.42 -4.43 -4.52
N ALA A 151 -14.51 -3.78 -4.94
CA ALA A 151 -15.78 -4.43 -5.24
C ALA A 151 -15.72 -5.37 -6.46
N GLU A 152 -14.74 -5.22 -7.36
CA GLU A 152 -14.48 -6.18 -8.45
C GLU A 152 -13.92 -7.51 -7.93
N HIS A 153 -13.31 -7.52 -6.74
CA HIS A 153 -12.61 -8.68 -6.19
C HIS A 153 -13.25 -9.27 -4.92
N LEU A 154 -14.13 -8.52 -4.27
CA LEU A 154 -14.69 -8.85 -2.95
C LEU A 154 -16.22 -8.84 -3.02
N ASP A 155 -16.82 -9.96 -2.59
CA ASP A 155 -18.28 -10.10 -2.54
C ASP A 155 -18.88 -9.85 -1.14
N ASP A 156 -18.05 -9.76 -0.09
CA ASP A 156 -18.54 -9.57 1.29
C ASP A 156 -18.84 -8.09 1.57
N ALA A 157 -20.13 -7.76 1.59
CA ALA A 157 -20.62 -6.39 1.82
C ALA A 157 -20.16 -5.81 3.17
N ARG A 158 -20.08 -6.63 4.24
CA ARG A 158 -19.63 -6.16 5.56
C ARG A 158 -18.17 -5.71 5.51
N LEU A 159 -17.35 -6.42 4.73
CA LEU A 159 -15.96 -6.08 4.53
C LEU A 159 -15.81 -4.83 3.67
N LEU A 160 -16.59 -4.71 2.59
CA LEU A 160 -16.59 -3.50 1.75
C LEU A 160 -17.00 -2.26 2.55
N ASP A 161 -18.03 -2.35 3.40
CA ASP A 161 -18.45 -1.27 4.29
C ASP A 161 -17.33 -0.88 5.27
N LEU A 162 -16.63 -1.87 5.83
CA LEU A 162 -15.52 -1.61 6.75
C LEU A 162 -14.32 -0.96 6.02
N LEU A 163 -14.01 -1.40 4.80
CA LEU A 163 -12.97 -0.79 3.97
C LEU A 163 -13.33 0.64 3.55
N TRP A 164 -14.61 0.92 3.31
CA TRP A 164 -15.12 2.27 3.06
C TRP A 164 -14.86 3.19 4.26
N LEU A 165 -15.14 2.73 5.47
CA LEU A 165 -14.84 3.45 6.72
C LEU A 165 -13.34 3.65 6.94
N TYR A 166 -12.51 2.66 6.58
CA TYR A 166 -11.05 2.81 6.61
C TYR A 166 -10.55 3.93 5.69
N MET A 167 -11.14 4.05 4.50
CA MET A 167 -10.79 5.11 3.54
C MET A 167 -11.30 6.47 4.03
N ARG A 168 -12.60 6.58 4.35
CA ARG A 168 -13.26 7.78 4.88
C ARG A 168 -13.07 7.93 6.39
N ARG A 169 -11.80 7.93 6.80
CA ARG A 169 -11.42 8.04 8.20
C ARG A 169 -11.64 9.46 8.72
N SER A 170 -11.94 9.56 10.01
CA SER A 170 -11.87 10.81 10.76
C SER A 170 -10.58 10.84 11.57
N VAL A 171 -9.96 12.02 11.68
CA VAL A 171 -8.77 12.27 12.48
C VAL A 171 -9.16 13.18 13.65
N TYR A 172 -8.80 12.77 14.85
CA TYR A 172 -8.90 13.54 16.07
C TYR A 172 -7.59 14.27 16.34
N ASP A 173 -7.71 15.56 16.62
CA ASP A 173 -6.60 16.49 16.86
C ASP A 173 -7.01 17.52 17.94
N ASP A 174 -6.54 17.33 19.18
CA ASP A 174 -6.74 18.23 20.32
C ASP A 174 -8.16 18.83 20.48
N GLY A 175 -9.18 17.97 20.35
CA GLY A 175 -10.59 18.34 20.53
C GLY A 175 -11.33 18.66 19.23
N LEU A 176 -10.62 18.67 18.10
CA LEU A 176 -11.17 18.82 16.76
C LEU A 176 -11.25 17.47 16.06
N TYR A 177 -12.28 17.31 15.24
CA TYR A 177 -12.44 16.17 14.34
C TYR A 177 -12.37 16.68 12.90
N GLU A 178 -11.53 16.03 12.10
CA GLU A 178 -11.35 16.31 10.68
C GLU A 178 -11.71 15.06 9.88
N ASP A 179 -12.69 15.15 8.99
CA ASP A 179 -13.01 14.08 8.07
C ASP A 179 -12.09 14.12 6.85
N ILE A 180 -11.52 12.96 6.50
CA ILE A 180 -10.62 12.86 5.35
C ILE A 180 -11.36 12.22 4.18
N ASP A 181 -11.64 13.03 3.16
CA ASP A 181 -12.33 12.59 1.94
C ASP A 181 -11.38 12.17 0.80
N LYS A 182 -10.06 12.21 1.02
CA LYS A 182 -9.05 11.80 0.02
C LYS A 182 -7.83 11.15 0.67
N GLY A 183 -7.32 10.11 0.01
CA GLY A 183 -6.11 9.42 0.41
C GLY A 183 -6.30 8.41 1.52
N ILE A 184 -5.26 7.62 1.79
CA ILE A 184 -5.27 6.59 2.83
C ILE A 184 -4.19 6.86 3.88
N SER A 185 -4.46 6.42 5.12
CA SER A 185 -3.56 6.63 6.26
C SER A 185 -2.18 6.00 6.01
N LEU A 186 -1.13 6.78 6.26
CA LEU A 186 0.25 6.31 6.18
C LEU A 186 0.60 5.40 7.38
N GLY A 187 1.44 4.38 7.14
CA GLY A 187 1.92 3.50 8.21
C GLY A 187 0.91 2.46 8.71
N CYS A 188 -0.28 2.39 8.11
CA CYS A 188 -1.24 1.32 8.33
C CYS A 188 -0.80 0.01 7.63
N PRO A 189 -1.00 -1.18 8.23
CA PRO A 189 -0.63 -2.46 7.63
C PRO A 189 -1.37 -2.79 6.33
N LEU A 190 -2.53 -2.18 6.10
CA LEU A 190 -3.35 -2.39 4.91
C LEU A 190 -2.95 -1.51 3.72
N SER A 191 -2.40 -0.32 3.99
CA SER A 191 -2.10 0.70 2.96
C SER A 191 -1.19 0.20 1.83
N PRO A 192 -0.13 -0.61 2.05
CA PRO A 192 0.70 -1.11 0.96
C PRO A 192 -0.05 -1.97 -0.06
N LEU A 193 -1.04 -2.75 0.41
CA LEU A 193 -1.88 -3.58 -0.45
C LEU A 193 -2.87 -2.72 -1.24
N MET A 194 -3.51 -1.75 -0.59
CA MET A 194 -4.41 -0.80 -1.25
C MET A 194 -3.67 0.02 -2.32
N GLY A 195 -2.44 0.45 -2.02
CA GLY A 195 -1.57 1.12 -2.98
C GLY A 195 -1.08 0.21 -4.10
N ALA A 196 -1.02 -1.10 -3.89
CA ALA A 196 -0.74 -2.04 -4.98
C ALA A 196 -1.96 -2.16 -5.91
N LEU A 197 -3.13 -2.41 -5.34
CA LEU A 197 -4.41 -2.55 -6.05
C LEU A 197 -4.74 -1.30 -6.89
N PHE A 198 -4.60 -0.11 -6.30
CA PHE A 198 -4.94 1.14 -6.97
C PHE A 198 -4.20 1.36 -8.29
N LEU A 199 -2.91 0.99 -8.34
CA LEU A 199 -2.06 1.10 -9.54
C LEU A 199 -2.00 -0.19 -10.37
N ASP A 200 -2.75 -1.24 -10.03
CA ASP A 200 -2.68 -2.51 -10.75
C ASP A 200 -3.16 -2.37 -12.21
N VAL A 201 -4.09 -1.46 -12.48
CA VAL A 201 -4.49 -1.11 -13.85
C VAL A 201 -3.33 -0.58 -14.69
N LEU A 202 -2.42 0.19 -14.08
CA LEU A 202 -1.21 0.67 -14.75
C LEU A 202 -0.27 -0.51 -15.02
N ASP A 203 -0.06 -1.37 -14.02
CA ASP A 203 0.84 -2.51 -14.15
C ASP A 203 0.40 -3.44 -15.27
N LYS A 204 -0.89 -3.84 -15.29
CA LYS A 204 -1.47 -4.71 -16.32
C LYS A 204 -1.34 -4.12 -17.73
N ARG A 205 -1.57 -2.80 -17.88
CA ARG A 205 -1.41 -2.10 -19.16
C ARG A 205 0.05 -2.05 -19.61
N MET A 206 0.98 -1.86 -18.67
CA MET A 206 2.41 -1.82 -18.95
C MET A 206 2.99 -3.20 -19.28
N GLU A 207 2.50 -4.27 -18.65
CA GLU A 207 2.86 -5.65 -18.98
C GLU A 207 2.48 -6.03 -20.42
N ALA A 208 1.38 -5.48 -20.95
CA ALA A 208 0.97 -5.68 -22.33
C ALA A 208 1.87 -4.95 -23.35
N MET A 209 2.78 -4.07 -22.90
CA MET A 209 3.71 -3.38 -23.77
C MET A 209 5.01 -4.18 -23.98
N ALA A 210 5.57 -4.08 -25.19
CA ALA A 210 6.89 -4.64 -25.52
C ALA A 210 8.07 -3.76 -25.00
N VAL A 211 8.04 -3.42 -23.71
CA VAL A 211 9.07 -2.70 -22.93
C VAL A 211 9.29 -3.43 -21.59
N PHE A 212 10.42 -3.21 -20.95
CA PHE A 212 10.62 -3.71 -19.59
C PHE A 212 10.00 -2.74 -18.58
N TYR A 213 9.23 -3.27 -17.63
CA TYR A 213 8.54 -2.50 -16.60
C TYR A 213 8.74 -3.14 -15.23
N VAL A 214 8.93 -2.30 -14.22
CA VAL A 214 8.98 -2.70 -12.81
C VAL A 214 8.49 -1.56 -11.93
N ARG A 215 7.72 -1.91 -10.88
CA ARG A 215 7.21 -0.97 -9.89
C ARG A 215 7.57 -1.41 -8.48
N PHE A 216 7.86 -0.43 -7.63
CA PHE A 216 8.01 -0.58 -6.20
C PHE A 216 7.27 0.56 -5.52
N MET A 217 6.11 0.27 -4.93
CA MET A 217 5.18 1.27 -4.39
C MET A 217 4.75 2.27 -5.48
N ASP A 218 5.09 3.55 -5.31
CA ASP A 218 4.82 4.65 -6.22
C ASP A 218 6.00 4.96 -7.17
N ASP A 219 7.18 4.35 -6.96
CA ASP A 219 8.32 4.41 -7.88
C ASP A 219 8.19 3.34 -8.97
N TRP A 220 8.31 3.71 -10.24
CA TRP A 220 8.46 2.72 -11.32
C TRP A 220 9.53 3.09 -12.34
N VAL A 221 10.04 2.05 -13.00
CA VAL A 221 11.09 2.13 -14.01
C VAL A 221 10.61 1.44 -15.28
N VAL A 222 10.72 2.15 -16.40
CA VAL A 222 10.50 1.63 -17.75
C VAL A 222 11.84 1.64 -18.49
N LEU A 223 12.22 0.49 -19.06
CA LEU A 223 13.36 0.40 -19.98
C LEU A 223 12.86 0.04 -21.37
N ALA A 224 13.38 0.73 -22.39
CA ALA A 224 13.00 0.49 -23.77
C ALA A 224 14.21 0.44 -24.72
N PRO A 225 14.15 -0.36 -25.80
CA PRO A 225 15.23 -0.43 -26.78
C PRO A 225 15.25 0.78 -27.73
N SER A 226 14.12 1.48 -27.89
CA SER A 226 14.02 2.67 -28.75
C SER A 226 13.27 3.81 -28.08
N ARG A 227 13.62 5.05 -28.44
CA ARG A 227 12.98 6.27 -27.95
C ARG A 227 11.48 6.29 -28.26
N TRP A 228 11.07 5.75 -29.41
CA TRP A 228 9.67 5.68 -29.79
C TRP A 228 8.85 4.77 -28.88
N LYS A 229 9.37 3.58 -28.55
CA LYS A 229 8.71 2.68 -27.58
C LYS A 229 8.60 3.33 -26.21
N LEU A 230 9.66 4.01 -25.75
CA LEU A 230 9.63 4.73 -24.48
C LEU A 230 8.56 5.83 -24.47
N ARG A 231 8.47 6.63 -25.54
CA ARG A 231 7.45 7.68 -25.66
C ARG A 231 6.02 7.11 -25.63
N LYS A 232 5.78 5.97 -26.28
CA LYS A 232 4.49 5.28 -26.19
C LYS A 232 4.17 4.83 -24.77
N ALA A 233 5.16 4.29 -24.06
CA ALA A 233 4.99 3.86 -22.69
C ALA A 233 4.67 5.04 -21.76
N ILE A 234 5.40 6.15 -21.90
CA ILE A 234 5.12 7.39 -21.16
C ILE A 234 3.70 7.90 -21.46
N ALA A 235 3.26 7.89 -22.72
CA ALA A 235 1.90 8.31 -23.07
C ALA A 235 0.83 7.42 -22.43
N LEU A 236 1.08 6.11 -22.33
CA LEU A 236 0.19 5.15 -21.66
C LEU A 236 0.14 5.39 -20.14
N VAL A 237 1.29 5.62 -19.51
CA VAL A 237 1.39 5.98 -18.08
C VAL A 237 0.58 7.25 -17.83
N ASN A 238 0.85 8.33 -18.56
CA ASN A 238 0.16 9.61 -18.39
C ASN A 238 -1.36 9.48 -18.54
N ARG A 239 -1.82 8.72 -19.55
CA ARG A 239 -3.25 8.47 -19.75
C ARG A 239 -3.87 7.70 -18.59
N THR A 240 -3.21 6.64 -18.14
CA THR A 240 -3.73 5.78 -17.06
C THR A 240 -3.78 6.54 -15.74
N LEU A 241 -2.79 7.38 -15.45
CA LEU A 241 -2.82 8.21 -14.24
C LEU A 241 -3.89 9.31 -14.31
N ALA A 242 -4.15 9.87 -15.49
CA ALA A 242 -5.26 10.80 -15.68
C ALA A 242 -6.64 10.13 -15.45
N GLU A 243 -6.80 8.86 -15.87
CA GLU A 243 -8.00 8.06 -15.56
C GLU A 243 -8.15 7.78 -14.06
N LEU A 244 -7.03 7.65 -13.34
CA LEU A 244 -6.99 7.47 -11.89
C LEU A 244 -7.07 8.80 -11.09
N ASP A 245 -7.16 9.94 -11.77
CA ASP A 245 -7.11 11.30 -11.19
C ASP A 245 -5.93 11.53 -10.23
N VAL A 246 -4.74 11.05 -10.64
CA VAL A 246 -3.48 11.26 -9.91
C VAL A 246 -2.42 11.94 -10.78
N GLU A 247 -1.68 12.87 -10.17
CA GLU A 247 -0.63 13.63 -10.85
C GLU A 247 0.77 13.05 -10.61
N GLN A 248 1.62 13.07 -11.64
CA GLN A 248 3.02 12.70 -11.46
C GLN A 248 3.83 13.81 -10.81
N HIS A 249 4.96 13.47 -10.18
CA HIS A 249 5.84 14.47 -9.61
C HIS A 249 6.62 15.25 -10.70
N PRO A 250 6.40 16.57 -10.89
CA PRO A 250 6.97 17.32 -12.01
C PRO A 250 8.51 17.37 -12.00
N ASP A 251 9.13 17.38 -10.82
CA ASP A 251 10.58 17.57 -10.67
C ASP A 251 11.43 16.27 -10.71
N LYS A 252 10.80 15.10 -10.91
CA LYS A 252 11.50 13.79 -10.86
C LYS A 252 11.40 12.98 -12.15
N HIS A 253 10.95 13.60 -13.24
CA HIS A 253 10.97 13.00 -14.56
C HIS A 253 12.39 12.96 -15.12
N SER A 254 13.03 11.79 -15.05
CA SER A 254 14.36 11.60 -15.61
C SER A 254 14.27 10.70 -16.84
N LEU A 255 14.26 11.34 -18.01
CA LEU A 255 14.31 10.67 -19.31
C LEU A 255 15.77 10.66 -19.78
N VAL A 256 16.46 9.54 -19.54
CA VAL A 256 17.91 9.46 -19.71
C VAL A 256 18.24 8.44 -20.80
N LYS A 257 19.03 8.87 -21.80
CA LYS A 257 19.68 7.94 -22.73
C LYS A 257 20.80 7.24 -21.97
N GLN A 258 20.88 5.93 -22.07
CA GLN A 258 21.81 5.15 -21.27
C GLN A 258 23.27 5.58 -21.54
N ASN A 259 23.99 5.93 -20.46
CA ASN A 259 25.43 6.18 -20.42
C ASN A 259 26.03 5.59 -19.13
N ALA A 260 27.35 5.69 -18.94
CA ALA A 260 28.03 5.14 -17.77
C ALA A 260 27.48 5.71 -16.44
N SER A 261 27.14 7.00 -16.45
CA SER A 261 26.53 7.72 -15.33
C SER A 261 25.12 7.20 -15.02
N SER A 262 24.23 7.08 -16.01
CA SER A 262 22.86 6.61 -15.79
C SER A 262 22.82 5.17 -15.28
N ARG A 263 23.79 4.34 -15.66
CA ARG A 263 23.92 2.95 -15.19
C ARG A 263 24.28 2.92 -13.69
N PHE A 264 25.16 3.82 -13.26
CA PHE A 264 25.54 4.00 -11.84
C PHE A 264 24.37 4.53 -10.98
N TRP A 265 23.58 5.45 -11.53
CA TRP A 265 22.37 5.98 -10.86
C TRP A 265 21.32 4.90 -10.63
N VAL A 266 21.07 4.05 -11.64
CA VAL A 266 20.12 2.92 -11.52
C VAL A 266 20.60 1.88 -10.50
N THR A 267 21.91 1.63 -10.39
CA THR A 267 22.44 0.65 -9.44
C THR A 267 22.54 1.15 -8.00
N ASN A 268 22.76 2.46 -7.80
CA ASN A 268 23.01 3.03 -6.46
C ASN A 268 21.81 3.81 -5.88
N GLU A 269 20.98 4.46 -6.69
CA GLU A 269 19.82 5.22 -6.20
C GLU A 269 18.50 4.47 -6.24
N CYS A 270 18.34 3.43 -7.08
CA CYS A 270 17.24 2.47 -6.91
C CYS A 270 17.40 1.67 -5.60
N GLY A 271 18.60 1.67 -5.00
CA GLY A 271 18.86 1.24 -3.62
C GLY A 271 18.36 2.22 -2.54
N GLY A 272 17.76 3.35 -2.94
CA GLY A 272 17.12 4.34 -2.07
C GLY A 272 15.90 3.84 -1.29
N ALA A 273 15.59 2.54 -1.34
CA ALA A 273 14.69 1.86 -0.42
C ALA A 273 15.09 1.99 1.07
N ASN A 274 16.26 2.58 1.37
CA ASN A 274 16.65 2.96 2.73
C ASN A 274 16.02 4.27 3.25
N ARG A 275 15.26 5.03 2.44
CA ARG A 275 14.56 6.24 2.93
C ARG A 275 13.15 6.00 3.46
N CYS A 276 12.59 4.81 3.25
CA CYS A 276 11.46 4.32 4.04
C CYS A 276 11.92 3.05 4.75
N ARG A 277 12.53 3.20 5.93
CA ARG A 277 12.59 2.07 6.86
C ARG A 277 11.14 1.57 7.00
N PRO A 278 10.84 0.26 6.84
CA PRO A 278 9.71 -0.27 7.58
C PRO A 278 9.99 0.17 9.02
N ALA A 279 9.01 0.74 9.69
CA ALA A 279 9.17 1.09 11.09
C ALA A 279 9.43 -0.20 11.88
N ASN A 280 10.69 -0.61 11.89
CA ASN A 280 11.35 -1.58 12.71
C ASN A 280 11.99 -0.74 13.81
N ASN A 281 11.17 -0.45 14.82
CA ASN A 281 11.45 -0.69 16.22
C ASN A 281 10.12 -0.59 16.98
#